data_AF-A0A8H6VL16-F1
#
_entry.id   AF-A0A8H6VL16-F1
#
_cell.length_a   1.000
_cell.length_b   1.000
_cell.length_c   1.000
_cell.angle_alpha   90.00
_cell.angle_beta   90.00
_cell.angle_gamma   90.00
#
_symmetry.space_group_name_H-M   'P 1'
#
loop_
_entity.id
_entity.type
_entity.pdbx_description
1 polymer ?
#
loop_
_entity_poly.entity_id
_entity_poly.type
_entity_poly.pdbx_seq_one_letter_code
_entity_poly.pdbx_strand_id
1 'polypeptide(L)'
;MVGKRALPTRASTQRQTSSNARPFSSRSNNGDLESGNAGYDDSNGTGNGDIPSNGDARAKPNLWRFKDAARTALEDKRREELKKTILNNIHRDDLEQFRKSDEELKEIKNKKIRKFYEGQNDRLNDWLEVDTIVMAIADDVLESMDPDPDHDGDQERHGGLQNTSGNIYDHLPEDEKERRSKAEWRAKWAININVIANILLLIAKIIAAFTTGSLSLIASLVDSTLDLLCTLIVWTTNRLVQWRLDALSKRFPVGRKRLEPLGILVFSIIMVISFLQILKESVEKLMPLKGEPENLGNVAIAALVATVVVKGTIWFGCMPIKTTQVQALAQDCKTDVNFNTLSLLFPLIGYYANVWWLDPLGAAILSLYIIYDWASTTFENVTRLSGQAADDATMKKLIALAYRFSDVVEGFKNVTAYHAGDGIWVEYDVLMDPQTKLYRSHDIAETLQYCCEGLGEVDRCFVSIDYSSTGPSGHATDAERV
;
A
#
# COMPACT_ATOMS: atom_id res chain seq x y z
N MET A 1 1.04 -21.51 -2.67
CA MET A 1 1.50 -21.98 -4.00
C MET A 1 2.20 -20.84 -4.68
N VAL A 2 3.52 -20.77 -4.54
CA VAL A 2 4.38 -19.85 -5.28
C VAL A 2 5.58 -20.70 -5.71
N GLY A 3 5.46 -21.30 -6.90
CA GLY A 3 6.61 -21.97 -7.52
C GLY A 3 7.71 -20.94 -7.82
N LYS A 4 8.93 -21.44 -8.05
CA LYS A 4 10.16 -20.69 -8.34
C LYS A 4 9.90 -19.26 -8.86
N ARG A 5 10.18 -18.22 -8.06
CA ARG A 5 10.32 -16.86 -8.59
C ARG A 5 11.39 -16.94 -9.68
N ALA A 6 11.04 -16.56 -10.91
CA ALA A 6 12.01 -16.54 -12.00
C ALA A 6 13.05 -15.47 -11.68
N LEU A 7 14.33 -15.85 -11.67
CA LEU A 7 15.42 -14.91 -11.40
C LEU A 7 15.47 -13.88 -12.54
N PRO A 8 15.32 -12.56 -12.27
CA PRO A 8 15.57 -11.55 -13.28
C PRO A 8 17.05 -11.61 -13.65
N THR A 9 17.35 -12.20 -14.81
CA THR A 9 18.70 -12.20 -15.36
C THR A 9 19.01 -10.78 -15.78
N ARG A 10 20.12 -10.21 -15.30
CA ARG A 10 20.58 -8.87 -15.67
C ARG A 10 20.74 -8.78 -17.18
N ALA A 11 19.74 -8.24 -17.88
CA ALA A 11 19.91 -7.81 -19.24
C ALA A 11 21.00 -6.74 -19.24
N SER A 12 22.12 -7.00 -19.90
CA SER A 12 23.19 -6.04 -20.10
C SER A 12 22.70 -4.99 -21.10
N THR A 13 21.87 -4.06 -20.66
CA THR A 13 21.40 -2.92 -21.45
C THR A 13 22.56 -1.96 -21.65
N GLN A 14 23.46 -2.31 -22.58
CA GLN A 14 24.26 -1.32 -23.29
C GLN A 14 23.27 -0.36 -23.97
N ARG A 15 23.00 0.79 -23.33
CA ARG A 15 22.29 1.90 -23.97
C ARG A 15 23.19 2.45 -25.07
N GLN A 16 23.08 1.88 -26.26
CA GLN A 16 23.60 2.51 -27.47
C GLN A 16 22.85 3.83 -27.67
N THR A 17 23.61 4.93 -27.70
CA THR A 17 23.13 6.26 -28.05
C THR A 17 22.85 6.33 -29.56
N SER A 18 21.76 5.71 -30.01
CA SER A 18 21.35 5.78 -31.42
C SER A 18 20.66 7.12 -31.71
N SER A 19 21.40 8.07 -32.28
CA SER A 19 20.79 9.25 -32.89
C SER A 19 19.91 8.83 -34.07
N ASN A 20 18.62 9.15 -34.03
CA ASN A 20 17.77 9.13 -35.22
C ASN A 20 16.66 10.16 -35.10
N ALA A 21 16.97 11.38 -35.54
CA ALA A 21 15.96 12.38 -35.83
C ALA A 21 15.01 11.86 -36.93
N ARG A 22 13.71 12.16 -36.81
CA ARG A 22 12.78 12.08 -37.94
C ARG A 22 12.43 13.49 -38.42
N PRO A 23 12.40 13.75 -39.74
CA PRO A 23 12.29 15.10 -40.27
C PRO A 23 10.85 15.60 -40.29
N PHE A 24 10.67 16.91 -40.09
CA PHE A 24 9.48 17.62 -40.52
C PHE A 24 9.84 18.45 -41.77
N SER A 25 9.02 18.38 -42.82
CA SER A 25 9.31 19.00 -44.12
C SER A 25 8.06 19.50 -44.84
N SER A 26 8.26 20.43 -45.77
CA SER A 26 7.29 21.17 -46.61
C SER A 26 6.55 22.31 -45.85
N ARG A 27 6.67 23.62 -46.17
CA ARG A 27 7.13 24.45 -47.32
C ARG A 27 6.01 24.91 -48.29
N SER A 28 5.66 26.20 -48.19
CA SER A 28 5.30 27.14 -49.29
C SER A 28 5.22 28.54 -48.65
N ASN A 29 5.95 29.59 -49.06
CA ASN A 29 5.83 30.41 -50.28
C ASN A 29 4.40 30.99 -50.47
N ASN A 30 4.19 32.28 -50.81
CA ASN A 30 5.13 33.32 -51.25
C ASN A 30 4.55 34.76 -51.16
N GLY A 31 5.43 35.76 -51.19
CA GLY A 31 5.20 37.12 -51.74
C GLY A 31 4.73 38.23 -50.77
N ASP A 32 5.04 39.51 -51.02
CA ASP A 32 5.99 40.11 -51.98
C ASP A 32 6.24 41.61 -51.67
N LEU A 33 7.39 42.14 -52.13
CA LEU A 33 7.72 43.56 -52.48
C LEU A 33 7.84 44.69 -51.41
N GLU A 34 8.96 45.43 -51.54
CA GLU A 34 9.15 46.91 -51.45
C GLU A 34 8.70 47.70 -50.18
N SER A 35 9.31 48.82 -49.77
CA SER A 35 10.56 49.54 -50.12
C SER A 35 10.84 50.58 -49.00
N GLY A 36 11.89 51.40 -49.11
CA GLY A 36 11.91 52.72 -48.46
C GLY A 36 13.02 52.96 -47.43
N ASN A 37 13.65 54.13 -47.53
CA ASN A 37 14.79 54.59 -46.73
C ASN A 37 14.40 55.84 -45.89
N ALA A 38 15.21 56.15 -44.88
CA ALA A 38 15.28 57.40 -44.11
C ALA A 38 14.15 57.73 -43.10
N GLY A 39 14.56 58.29 -41.95
CA GLY A 39 13.71 58.85 -40.90
C GLY A 39 14.50 59.13 -39.62
N TYR A 40 14.65 60.40 -39.26
CA TYR A 40 15.40 60.91 -38.09
C TYR A 40 14.50 61.10 -36.84
N ASP A 41 15.16 61.38 -35.71
CA ASP A 41 14.70 62.16 -34.55
C ASP A 41 13.69 61.61 -33.50
N ASP A 42 14.26 61.36 -32.32
CA ASP A 42 14.00 62.05 -31.04
C ASP A 42 12.63 62.05 -30.31
N SER A 43 12.72 61.53 -29.08
CA SER A 43 12.29 62.14 -27.81
C SER A 43 10.92 61.81 -27.18
N ASN A 44 10.98 61.64 -25.85
CA ASN A 44 9.90 61.59 -24.85
C ASN A 44 8.93 60.39 -24.91
N GLY A 45 8.57 59.73 -23.80
CA GLY A 45 8.96 59.90 -22.40
C GLY A 45 7.90 59.29 -21.45
N THR A 46 8.28 59.01 -20.19
CA THR A 46 7.48 58.33 -19.12
C THR A 46 7.22 56.82 -19.33
N GLY A 47 7.33 55.93 -18.32
CA GLY A 47 7.84 56.08 -16.95
C GLY A 47 7.52 54.84 -16.08
N ASN A 48 8.48 54.37 -15.26
CA ASN A 48 8.47 53.15 -14.41
C ASN A 48 8.46 51.82 -15.20
N GLY A 49 9.34 50.82 -15.02
CA GLY A 49 10.33 50.54 -13.97
C GLY A 49 9.76 49.65 -12.87
N ASP A 50 10.35 48.52 -12.43
CA ASP A 50 11.52 47.71 -12.85
C ASP A 50 11.28 46.25 -12.34
N ILE A 51 12.07 45.18 -12.55
CA ILE A 51 13.41 44.91 -13.12
C ILE A 51 13.35 43.58 -13.91
N PRO A 52 13.99 43.41 -15.10
CA PRO A 52 14.16 42.11 -15.75
C PRO A 52 15.45 41.40 -15.30
N SER A 53 15.39 40.07 -15.15
CA SER A 53 16.57 39.23 -14.87
C SER A 53 17.47 39.05 -16.11
N ASN A 54 18.45 39.93 -16.29
CA ASN A 54 19.71 39.59 -16.99
C ASN A 54 20.44 38.49 -16.17
N GLY A 55 21.34 37.66 -16.73
CA GLY A 55 21.86 37.57 -18.10
C GLY A 55 23.24 36.88 -18.08
N ASP A 56 23.62 36.23 -19.19
CA ASP A 56 24.98 35.75 -19.49
C ASP A 56 25.73 34.87 -18.45
N ALA A 57 25.37 33.59 -18.37
CA ALA A 57 26.27 32.56 -17.84
C ALA A 57 27.52 32.41 -18.74
N ARG A 58 28.62 33.05 -18.37
CA ARG A 58 29.92 32.88 -19.05
C ARG A 58 30.40 31.43 -18.89
N ALA A 59 30.77 30.79 -20.00
CA ALA A 59 31.32 29.44 -19.96
C ALA A 59 32.51 29.34 -18.98
N LYS A 60 32.42 28.42 -17.99
CA LYS A 60 33.44 28.19 -16.95
C LYS A 60 34.85 28.07 -17.60
N PRO A 61 35.90 28.76 -17.10
CA PRO A 61 37.24 28.65 -17.67
C PRO A 61 37.79 27.22 -17.55
N ASN A 62 38.66 26.80 -18.49
CA ASN A 62 39.16 25.41 -18.56
C ASN A 62 39.76 24.87 -17.25
N LEU A 63 40.39 25.71 -16.43
CA LEU A 63 40.94 25.30 -15.11
C LEU A 63 39.85 24.96 -14.09
N TRP A 64 38.72 25.67 -14.14
CA TRP A 64 37.55 25.38 -13.31
C TRP A 64 36.95 24.07 -13.77
N ARG A 65 36.60 23.94 -15.07
CA ARG A 65 36.07 22.69 -15.64
C ARG A 65 36.95 21.46 -15.34
N PHE A 66 38.27 21.62 -15.29
CA PHE A 66 39.20 20.55 -14.86
C PHE A 66 39.09 20.23 -13.36
N LYS A 67 39.00 21.24 -12.50
CA LYS A 67 38.80 21.09 -11.05
C LYS A 67 37.44 20.47 -10.74
N ASP A 68 36.40 20.83 -11.48
CA ASP A 68 35.03 20.35 -11.34
C ASP A 68 34.96 18.88 -11.80
N ALA A 69 35.54 18.56 -12.96
CA ALA A 69 35.72 17.18 -13.41
C ALA A 69 36.56 16.33 -12.44
N ALA A 70 37.62 16.88 -11.83
CA ALA A 70 38.43 16.18 -10.84
C ALA A 70 37.71 15.96 -9.51
N ARG A 71 36.85 16.91 -9.09
CA ARG A 71 35.95 16.72 -7.95
C ARG A 71 34.96 15.60 -8.25
N THR A 72 34.19 15.72 -9.34
CA THR A 72 33.19 14.72 -9.74
C THR A 72 33.79 13.32 -9.88
N ALA A 73 34.96 13.16 -10.52
CA ALA A 73 35.63 11.86 -10.60
C ALA A 73 36.05 11.26 -9.23
N LEU A 74 36.37 12.10 -8.23
CA LEU A 74 36.61 11.63 -6.86
C LEU A 74 35.31 11.19 -6.18
N GLU A 75 34.20 11.87 -6.44
CA GLU A 75 32.90 11.55 -5.88
C GLU A 75 32.33 10.26 -6.49
N ASP A 76 32.38 10.12 -7.82
CA ASP A 76 32.05 8.91 -8.56
C ASP A 76 32.79 7.70 -8.00
N LYS A 77 34.10 7.86 -7.72
CA LYS A 77 34.90 6.80 -7.10
C LYS A 77 34.40 6.42 -5.70
N ARG A 78 34.04 7.39 -4.85
CA ARG A 78 33.46 7.11 -3.51
C ARG A 78 32.13 6.38 -3.63
N ARG A 79 31.28 6.79 -4.58
CA ARG A 79 29.96 6.19 -4.82
C ARG A 79 30.08 4.74 -5.30
N GLU A 80 30.95 4.48 -6.28
CA GLU A 80 31.26 3.12 -6.74
C GLU A 80 31.91 2.26 -5.64
N GLU A 81 32.77 2.82 -4.79
CA GLU A 81 33.29 2.12 -3.60
C GLU A 81 32.17 1.74 -2.61
N LEU A 82 31.24 2.66 -2.32
CA LEU A 82 30.11 2.42 -1.42
C LEU A 82 29.14 1.38 -2.00
N LYS A 83 28.70 1.58 -3.24
CA LYS A 83 27.88 0.64 -4.04
C LYS A 83 28.49 -0.75 -4.07
N LYS A 84 29.78 -0.87 -4.40
CA LYS A 84 30.48 -2.16 -4.41
C LYS A 84 30.49 -2.82 -3.03
N THR A 85 30.66 -2.05 -1.95
CA THR A 85 30.65 -2.59 -0.59
C THR A 85 29.26 -3.13 -0.21
N ILE A 86 28.19 -2.38 -0.50
CA ILE A 86 26.80 -2.82 -0.29
C ILE A 86 26.48 -4.07 -1.12
N LEU A 87 26.88 -4.09 -2.40
CA LEU A 87 26.62 -5.22 -3.30
C LEU A 87 27.44 -6.47 -2.97
N ASN A 88 28.66 -6.34 -2.45
CA ASN A 88 29.48 -7.49 -2.02
C ASN A 88 28.78 -8.30 -0.91
N ASN A 89 28.01 -7.63 -0.04
CA ASN A 89 27.25 -8.28 1.04
C ASN A 89 25.99 -9.03 0.58
N ILE A 90 25.72 -9.09 -0.73
CA ILE A 90 24.54 -9.77 -1.29
C ILE A 90 24.94 -11.11 -1.92
N HIS A 91 24.81 -12.18 -1.13
CA HIS A 91 25.04 -13.57 -1.56
C HIS A 91 23.70 -14.28 -1.84
N ARG A 92 23.19 -14.15 -3.06
CA ARG A 92 21.89 -14.75 -3.45
C ARG A 92 21.92 -16.28 -3.49
N ASP A 93 22.92 -16.85 -4.14
CA ASP A 93 22.94 -18.28 -4.46
C ASP A 93 23.24 -19.15 -3.23
N ASP A 94 23.97 -18.60 -2.25
CA ASP A 94 24.35 -19.26 -0.98
C ASP A 94 23.16 -19.69 -0.13
N LEU A 95 22.00 -19.04 -0.29
CA LEU A 95 20.79 -19.32 0.50
C LEU A 95 19.77 -20.17 -0.27
N GLU A 96 19.81 -20.16 -1.60
CA GLU A 96 18.95 -20.98 -2.46
C GLU A 96 19.18 -22.49 -2.27
N GLN A 97 20.39 -22.91 -1.88
CA GLN A 97 20.69 -24.32 -1.57
C GLN A 97 19.84 -24.90 -0.41
N PHE A 98 19.28 -24.04 0.46
CA PHE A 98 18.41 -24.47 1.56
C PHE A 98 16.93 -24.55 1.16
N ARG A 99 16.53 -24.01 0.00
CA ARG A 99 15.15 -24.01 -0.48
C ARG A 99 14.66 -25.43 -0.74
N LYS A 100 13.43 -25.74 -0.30
CA LYS A 100 12.73 -26.97 -0.70
C LYS A 100 11.83 -26.75 -1.91
N SER A 101 11.88 -27.66 -2.88
CA SER A 101 11.00 -27.62 -4.04
C SER A 101 9.54 -27.93 -3.67
N ASP A 102 8.60 -27.45 -4.49
CA ASP A 102 7.16 -27.75 -4.33
C ASP A 102 6.85 -29.26 -4.40
N GLU A 103 7.74 -30.07 -4.96
CA GLU A 103 7.62 -31.53 -5.04
C GLU A 103 8.08 -32.18 -3.73
N GLU A 104 9.29 -31.86 -3.24
CA GLU A 104 9.76 -32.29 -1.92
C GLU A 104 8.78 -31.91 -0.79
N LEU A 105 8.22 -30.69 -0.83
CA LEU A 105 7.21 -30.26 0.15
C LEU A 105 5.96 -31.14 0.13
N LYS A 106 5.52 -31.64 -1.03
CA LYS A 106 4.38 -32.56 -1.15
C LYS A 106 4.73 -33.96 -0.59
N GLU A 107 5.96 -34.41 -0.76
CA GLU A 107 6.45 -35.69 -0.25
C GLU A 107 6.58 -35.73 1.28
N ILE A 108 6.86 -34.59 1.94
CA ILE A 108 6.93 -34.51 3.42
C ILE A 108 5.55 -34.81 4.02
N LYS A 109 5.37 -36.04 4.52
CA LYS A 109 4.10 -36.52 5.11
C LYS A 109 3.72 -35.83 6.42
N ASN A 110 4.70 -35.32 7.18
CA ASN A 110 4.44 -34.66 8.46
C ASN A 110 4.07 -33.18 8.27
N LYS A 111 2.81 -32.82 8.55
CA LYS A 111 2.27 -31.45 8.41
C LYS A 111 3.07 -30.39 9.17
N LYS A 112 3.64 -30.69 10.34
CA LYS A 112 4.45 -29.73 11.12
C LYS A 112 5.78 -29.44 10.43
N ILE A 113 6.46 -30.49 9.94
CA ILE A 113 7.74 -30.39 9.23
C ILE A 113 7.54 -29.68 7.89
N ARG A 114 6.47 -30.01 7.16
CA ARG A 114 6.10 -29.32 5.92
C ARG A 114 5.91 -27.82 6.15
N LYS A 115 5.10 -27.44 7.15
CA LYS A 115 4.87 -26.03 7.51
C LYS A 115 6.16 -25.28 7.90
N PHE A 116 7.12 -25.96 8.52
CA PHE A 116 8.43 -25.39 8.81
C PHE A 116 9.22 -25.07 7.53
N TYR A 117 9.30 -25.99 6.58
CA TYR A 117 9.98 -25.75 5.29
C TYR A 117 9.22 -24.77 4.38
N GLU A 118 7.89 -24.74 4.42
CA GLU A 118 7.08 -23.69 3.79
C GLU A 118 7.48 -22.30 4.34
N GLY A 119 7.51 -22.13 5.67
CA GLY A 119 7.94 -20.87 6.30
C GLY A 119 9.42 -20.52 6.12
N GLN A 120 10.29 -21.52 5.89
CA GLN A 120 11.68 -21.30 5.50
C GLN A 120 11.75 -20.74 4.07
N ASN A 121 11.05 -21.36 3.12
CA ASN A 121 10.97 -20.90 1.74
C ASN A 121 10.39 -19.48 1.64
N ASP A 122 9.37 -19.17 2.44
CA ASP A 122 8.79 -17.82 2.50
C ASP A 122 9.85 -16.81 2.96
N ARG A 123 10.60 -17.09 4.03
CA ARG A 123 11.70 -16.22 4.48
C ARG A 123 12.81 -16.04 3.44
N LEU A 124 13.16 -17.11 2.70
CA LEU A 124 14.11 -17.02 1.59
C LEU A 124 13.59 -16.11 0.47
N ASN A 125 12.27 -16.10 0.21
CA ASN A 125 11.67 -15.15 -0.73
C ASN A 125 11.74 -13.70 -0.23
N ASP A 126 11.52 -13.47 1.07
CA ASP A 126 11.59 -12.14 1.69
C ASP A 126 13.02 -11.56 1.60
N TRP A 127 14.03 -12.38 1.86
CA TRP A 127 15.44 -12.00 1.73
C TRP A 127 15.86 -11.76 0.27
N LEU A 128 15.40 -12.60 -0.67
CA LEU A 128 15.62 -12.38 -2.10
C LEU A 128 14.93 -11.09 -2.60
N GLU A 129 13.80 -10.71 -2.00
CA GLU A 129 13.11 -9.44 -2.29
C GLU A 129 13.93 -8.24 -1.82
N VAL A 130 14.44 -8.28 -0.58
CA VAL A 130 15.41 -7.29 -0.05
C VAL A 130 16.62 -7.17 -0.97
N ASP A 131 17.25 -8.29 -1.34
CA ASP A 131 18.41 -8.32 -2.23
C ASP A 131 18.12 -7.79 -3.64
N THR A 132 16.87 -7.84 -4.09
CA THR A 132 16.46 -7.27 -5.39
C THR A 132 16.20 -5.78 -5.29
N ILE A 133 15.60 -5.34 -4.19
CA ILE A 133 15.31 -3.92 -3.94
C ILE A 133 16.63 -3.15 -3.73
N VAL A 134 17.56 -3.65 -2.92
CA VAL A 134 18.88 -3.03 -2.73
C VAL A 134 19.66 -2.95 -4.05
N MET A 135 19.65 -4.03 -4.86
CA MET A 135 20.31 -4.03 -6.18
C MET A 135 19.70 -3.07 -7.20
N ALA A 136 18.38 -2.82 -7.13
CA ALA A 136 17.69 -1.93 -8.05
C ALA A 136 17.79 -0.46 -7.64
N ILE A 137 17.62 -0.17 -6.35
CA ILE A 137 17.47 1.19 -5.83
C ILE A 137 18.80 1.85 -5.49
N ALA A 138 19.77 1.11 -4.93
CA ALA A 138 20.99 1.73 -4.39
C ALA A 138 21.83 2.44 -5.46
N ASP A 139 21.74 2.01 -6.73
CA ASP A 139 22.44 2.66 -7.84
C ASP A 139 21.81 4.04 -8.14
N ASP A 140 20.50 4.07 -8.44
CA ASP A 140 19.75 5.30 -8.72
C ASP A 140 19.80 6.31 -7.56
N VAL A 141 19.81 5.84 -6.31
CA VAL A 141 19.96 6.68 -5.11
C VAL A 141 21.34 7.33 -5.06
N LEU A 142 22.42 6.54 -5.18
CA LEU A 142 23.78 7.07 -5.14
C LEU A 142 24.07 8.00 -6.32
N GLU A 143 23.60 7.68 -7.53
CA GLU A 143 23.69 8.58 -8.69
C GLU A 143 22.98 9.91 -8.45
N SER A 144 21.88 9.91 -7.69
CA SER A 144 21.11 11.12 -7.33
C SER A 144 21.66 11.94 -6.16
N MET A 145 22.77 11.53 -5.53
CA MET A 145 23.44 12.33 -4.49
C MET A 145 24.22 13.50 -5.08
N ASP A 146 24.11 14.65 -4.41
CA ASP A 146 24.82 15.90 -4.69
C ASP A 146 24.82 16.30 -6.18
N PRO A 147 23.68 16.82 -6.71
CA PRO A 147 23.57 17.18 -8.13
C PRO A 147 24.39 18.40 -8.56
N ASP A 148 24.82 19.23 -7.61
CA ASP A 148 25.57 20.48 -7.82
C ASP A 148 26.76 20.54 -6.82
N PRO A 149 27.85 19.77 -7.08
CA PRO A 149 28.95 19.60 -6.12
C PRO A 149 29.85 20.83 -5.95
N ASP A 150 29.81 21.78 -6.89
CA ASP A 150 30.52 23.06 -6.80
C ASP A 150 29.65 24.24 -6.33
N HIS A 151 28.34 24.01 -6.18
CA HIS A 151 27.34 24.93 -5.63
C HIS A 151 27.19 26.21 -6.46
N ASP A 152 27.22 26.06 -7.79
CA ASP A 152 27.13 27.18 -8.73
C ASP A 152 25.71 27.43 -9.26
N GLY A 153 24.78 26.50 -8.99
CA GLY A 153 23.38 26.54 -9.40
C GLY A 153 23.06 25.70 -10.64
N ASP A 154 24.07 25.21 -11.37
CA ASP A 154 23.87 24.29 -12.50
C ASP A 154 23.91 22.83 -11.98
N GLN A 155 22.84 22.08 -12.20
CA GLN A 155 22.80 20.65 -11.85
C GLN A 155 23.65 19.85 -12.84
N GLU A 156 24.93 19.68 -12.52
CA GLU A 156 25.88 18.89 -13.32
C GLU A 156 25.54 17.39 -13.35
N ARG A 157 24.71 16.89 -12.42
CA ARG A 157 24.23 15.50 -12.37
C ARG A 157 22.71 15.40 -12.40
N HIS A 158 22.23 14.40 -13.15
CA HIS A 158 20.83 14.00 -13.21
C HIS A 158 20.69 12.49 -12.99
N GLY A 159 20.49 12.09 -11.73
CA GLY A 159 20.18 10.71 -11.35
C GLY A 159 18.72 10.33 -11.63
N GLY A 160 18.41 9.02 -11.57
CA GLY A 160 17.07 8.51 -11.82
C GLY A 160 15.98 9.21 -10.98
N LEU A 161 16.18 9.27 -9.66
CA LEU A 161 15.18 9.80 -8.71
C LEU A 161 14.89 11.30 -8.86
N GLN A 162 15.84 12.09 -9.36
CA GLN A 162 15.66 13.53 -9.56
C GLN A 162 14.66 13.80 -10.68
N ASN A 163 14.73 13.02 -11.76
CA ASN A 163 13.76 13.07 -12.87
C ASN A 163 12.36 12.63 -12.42
N THR A 164 12.28 11.75 -11.41
CA THR A 164 11.03 11.16 -10.91
C THR A 164 10.48 11.86 -9.65
N SER A 165 11.05 13.00 -9.25
CA SER A 165 10.67 13.72 -8.00
C SER A 165 10.66 12.84 -6.74
N GLY A 166 11.61 11.90 -6.65
CA GLY A 166 11.74 10.96 -5.52
C GLY A 166 10.76 9.77 -5.53
N ASN A 167 9.98 9.54 -6.60
CA ASN A 167 9.05 8.40 -6.64
C ASN A 167 9.78 7.06 -6.83
N ILE A 168 10.11 6.42 -5.71
CA ILE A 168 10.76 5.10 -5.59
C ILE A 168 10.09 4.02 -6.45
N TYR A 169 8.76 4.08 -6.62
CA TYR A 169 8.01 3.09 -7.37
C TYR A 169 8.51 2.91 -8.81
N ASP A 170 8.97 3.98 -9.46
CA ASP A 170 9.43 3.92 -10.85
C ASP A 170 10.86 3.35 -11.00
N HIS A 171 11.57 3.15 -9.88
CA HIS A 171 12.89 2.53 -9.79
C HIS A 171 12.84 1.07 -9.33
N LEU A 172 11.66 0.58 -8.93
CA LEU A 172 11.47 -0.83 -8.61
C LEU A 172 11.62 -1.75 -9.85
N PRO A 173 11.99 -3.03 -9.66
CA PRO A 173 11.96 -4.04 -10.71
C PRO A 173 10.58 -4.13 -11.39
N GLU A 174 10.56 -4.33 -12.72
CA GLU A 174 9.32 -4.40 -13.51
C GLU A 174 8.38 -5.53 -13.07
N ASP A 175 8.91 -6.66 -12.62
CA ASP A 175 8.11 -7.76 -12.06
C ASP A 175 7.39 -7.39 -10.75
N GLU A 176 8.03 -6.57 -9.91
CA GLU A 176 7.44 -6.07 -8.66
C GLU A 176 6.44 -4.93 -8.93
N LYS A 177 6.72 -4.02 -9.88
CA LYS A 177 5.75 -3.03 -10.40
C LYS A 177 4.50 -3.70 -10.98
N GLU A 178 4.68 -4.72 -11.81
CA GLU A 178 3.58 -5.51 -12.36
C GLU A 178 2.78 -6.21 -11.25
N ARG A 179 3.45 -6.76 -10.24
CA ARG A 179 2.79 -7.41 -9.10
C ARG A 179 1.96 -6.43 -8.27
N ARG A 180 2.50 -5.26 -7.93
CA ARG A 180 1.81 -4.21 -7.15
C ARG A 180 0.62 -3.63 -7.93
N SER A 181 0.83 -3.22 -9.18
CA SER A 181 -0.25 -2.69 -10.05
C SER A 181 -1.38 -3.71 -10.29
N LYS A 182 -1.06 -5.00 -10.49
CA LYS A 182 -2.08 -6.07 -10.60
C LYS A 182 -2.83 -6.28 -9.28
N ALA A 183 -2.17 -6.18 -8.13
CA ALA A 183 -2.81 -6.29 -6.82
C ALA A 183 -3.77 -5.11 -6.55
N GLU A 184 -3.32 -3.87 -6.80
CA GLU A 184 -4.17 -2.68 -6.72
C GLU A 184 -5.37 -2.74 -7.66
N TRP A 185 -5.15 -3.12 -8.92
CA TRP A 185 -6.22 -3.21 -9.91
C TRP A 185 -7.27 -4.25 -9.49
N ARG A 186 -6.84 -5.42 -9.01
CA ARG A 186 -7.74 -6.45 -8.47
C ARG A 186 -8.54 -5.93 -7.28
N ALA A 187 -7.91 -5.21 -6.36
CA ALA A 187 -8.59 -4.64 -5.20
C ALA A 187 -9.64 -3.59 -5.61
N LYS A 188 -9.27 -2.65 -6.49
CA LYS A 188 -10.19 -1.65 -7.07
C LYS A 188 -11.37 -2.31 -7.80
N TRP A 189 -11.11 -3.36 -8.56
CA TRP A 189 -12.13 -4.10 -9.31
C TRP A 189 -13.09 -4.86 -8.38
N ALA A 190 -12.58 -5.54 -7.35
CA ALA A 190 -13.38 -6.23 -6.35
C ALA A 190 -14.30 -5.28 -5.56
N ILE A 191 -13.78 -4.13 -5.11
CA ILE A 191 -14.57 -3.10 -4.42
C ILE A 191 -15.69 -2.59 -5.33
N ASN A 192 -15.36 -2.23 -6.59
CA ASN A 192 -16.37 -1.74 -7.55
C ASN A 192 -17.46 -2.78 -7.87
N ILE A 193 -17.10 -4.06 -7.99
CA ILE A 193 -18.09 -5.14 -8.20
C ILE A 193 -19.03 -5.26 -7.00
N ASN A 194 -18.50 -5.23 -5.78
CA ASN A 194 -19.31 -5.32 -4.59
C ASN A 194 -20.28 -4.12 -4.46
N VAL A 195 -19.83 -2.89 -4.73
CA VAL A 195 -20.70 -1.71 -4.83
C VAL A 195 -21.87 -1.95 -5.80
N ILE A 196 -21.57 -2.40 -7.03
CA ILE A 196 -22.59 -2.65 -8.05
C ILE A 196 -23.55 -3.77 -7.61
N ALA A 197 -23.03 -4.85 -7.03
CA ALA A 197 -23.84 -5.97 -6.55
C ALA A 197 -24.77 -5.58 -5.40
N ASN A 198 -24.29 -4.81 -4.41
CA ASN A 198 -25.11 -4.34 -3.30
C ASN A 198 -26.18 -3.32 -3.76
N ILE A 199 -25.90 -2.48 -4.76
CA ILE A 199 -26.92 -1.64 -5.42
C ILE A 199 -27.99 -2.51 -6.10
N LEU A 200 -27.59 -3.52 -6.88
CA LEU A 200 -28.54 -4.40 -7.59
C LEU A 200 -29.38 -5.24 -6.62
N LEU A 201 -28.78 -5.77 -5.56
CA LEU A 201 -29.48 -6.50 -4.49
C LEU A 201 -30.49 -5.60 -3.77
N LEU A 202 -30.11 -4.36 -3.45
CA LEU A 202 -31.03 -3.41 -2.82
C LEU A 202 -32.21 -3.08 -3.75
N ILE A 203 -31.97 -2.82 -5.05
CA ILE A 203 -33.04 -2.57 -6.02
C ILE A 203 -33.99 -3.77 -6.13
N ALA A 204 -33.45 -5.00 -6.19
CA ALA A 204 -34.27 -6.22 -6.22
C ALA A 204 -35.13 -6.36 -4.96
N LYS A 205 -34.56 -6.09 -3.77
CA LYS A 205 -35.29 -6.11 -2.49
C LYS A 205 -36.33 -4.98 -2.39
N ILE A 206 -36.06 -3.78 -2.90
CA ILE A 206 -37.04 -2.68 -3.00
C ILE A 206 -38.27 -3.15 -3.80
N ILE A 207 -38.06 -3.74 -4.97
CA ILE A 207 -39.15 -4.22 -5.84
C ILE A 207 -39.94 -5.35 -5.15
N ALA A 208 -39.25 -6.30 -4.50
CA ALA A 208 -39.90 -7.38 -3.75
C ALA A 208 -40.73 -6.86 -2.54
N ALA A 209 -40.19 -5.89 -1.80
CA ALA A 209 -40.87 -5.28 -0.65
C ALA A 209 -42.14 -4.54 -1.08
N PHE A 210 -42.09 -3.71 -2.13
CA PHE A 210 -43.26 -2.98 -2.64
C PHE A 210 -44.33 -3.89 -3.24
N THR A 211 -43.95 -4.99 -3.89
CA THR A 211 -44.92 -5.93 -4.50
C THR A 211 -45.59 -6.86 -3.49
N THR A 212 -44.91 -7.20 -2.39
CA THR A 212 -45.43 -8.18 -1.40
C THR A 212 -45.93 -7.53 -0.11
N GLY A 213 -45.63 -6.25 0.14
CA GLY A 213 -46.09 -5.48 1.32
C GLY A 213 -45.72 -6.08 2.69
N SER A 214 -44.76 -7.02 2.73
CA SER A 214 -44.52 -7.89 3.87
C SER A 214 -43.51 -7.30 4.85
N LEU A 215 -43.84 -7.29 6.15
CA LEU A 215 -42.99 -6.71 7.20
C LEU A 215 -41.57 -7.32 7.22
N SER A 216 -41.47 -8.64 7.05
CA SER A 216 -40.21 -9.39 6.99
C SER A 216 -39.31 -8.96 5.80
N LEU A 217 -39.90 -8.57 4.66
CA LEU A 217 -39.13 -8.01 3.53
C LEU A 217 -38.66 -6.58 3.79
N ILE A 218 -39.38 -5.80 4.60
CA ILE A 218 -38.96 -4.45 5.02
C ILE A 218 -37.77 -4.52 5.99
N ALA A 219 -37.73 -5.52 6.89
CA ALA A 219 -36.54 -5.77 7.71
C ALA A 219 -35.33 -6.11 6.82
N SER A 220 -35.48 -7.08 5.91
CA SER A 220 -34.39 -7.46 4.98
C SER A 220 -33.96 -6.35 4.01
N LEU A 221 -34.83 -5.35 3.77
CA LEU A 221 -34.51 -4.13 3.03
C LEU A 221 -33.60 -3.20 3.82
N VAL A 222 -33.85 -3.02 5.12
CA VAL A 222 -33.02 -2.21 6.01
C VAL A 222 -31.61 -2.78 6.09
N ASP A 223 -31.48 -4.10 6.25
CA ASP A 223 -30.17 -4.80 6.24
C ASP A 223 -29.37 -4.45 4.98
N SER A 224 -29.94 -4.67 3.78
CA SER A 224 -29.21 -4.36 2.54
C SER A 224 -29.06 -2.86 2.22
N THR A 225 -29.77 -1.99 2.94
CA THR A 225 -29.51 -0.55 2.91
C THR A 225 -28.27 -0.22 3.74
N LEU A 226 -28.09 -0.87 4.89
CA LEU A 226 -26.90 -0.77 5.73
C LEU A 226 -25.68 -1.35 5.02
N ASP A 227 -25.80 -2.52 4.38
CA ASP A 227 -24.75 -3.12 3.53
C ASP A 227 -24.25 -2.12 2.47
N LEU A 228 -25.18 -1.47 1.75
CA LEU A 228 -24.85 -0.51 0.71
C LEU A 228 -24.18 0.74 1.28
N LEU A 229 -24.70 1.28 2.38
CA LEU A 229 -24.10 2.44 3.07
C LEU A 229 -22.67 2.14 3.50
N CYS A 230 -22.43 0.95 4.06
CA CYS A 230 -21.11 0.51 4.49
C CYS A 230 -20.15 0.31 3.32
N THR A 231 -20.63 -0.32 2.24
CA THR A 231 -19.86 -0.47 1.00
C THR A 231 -19.49 0.89 0.39
N LEU A 232 -20.41 1.87 0.45
CA LEU A 232 -20.19 3.23 -0.01
C LEU A 232 -19.17 3.97 0.89
N ILE A 233 -19.13 3.73 2.20
CA ILE A 233 -18.07 4.24 3.09
C ILE A 233 -16.71 3.68 2.68
N VAL A 234 -16.58 2.37 2.46
CA VAL A 234 -15.31 1.76 2.02
C VAL A 234 -14.87 2.31 0.65
N TRP A 235 -15.80 2.42 -0.30
CA TRP A 235 -15.54 2.97 -1.64
C TRP A 235 -15.14 4.45 -1.61
N THR A 236 -15.85 5.29 -0.84
CA THR A 236 -15.52 6.72 -0.70
C THR A 236 -14.17 6.93 0.00
N THR A 237 -13.86 6.16 1.04
CA THR A 237 -12.53 6.18 1.69
C THR A 237 -11.42 5.78 0.71
N ASN A 238 -11.57 4.68 -0.02
CA ASN A 238 -10.63 4.24 -1.07
C ASN A 238 -10.40 5.34 -2.12
N ARG A 239 -11.49 5.98 -2.57
CA ARG A 239 -11.45 7.06 -3.56
C ARG A 239 -10.77 8.32 -3.02
N LEU A 240 -11.04 8.68 -1.77
CA LEU A 240 -10.46 9.83 -1.07
C LEU A 240 -8.95 9.66 -0.83
N VAL A 241 -8.47 8.44 -0.58
CA VAL A 241 -7.04 8.16 -0.45
C VAL A 241 -6.32 8.32 -1.80
N GLN A 242 -6.94 7.84 -2.89
CA GLN A 242 -6.37 7.89 -4.24
C GLN A 242 -6.39 9.28 -4.90
N TRP A 243 -7.30 10.18 -4.50
CA TRP A 243 -7.43 11.51 -5.10
C TRP A 243 -6.21 12.41 -4.82
N ARG A 244 -5.25 12.48 -5.74
CA ARG A 244 -4.16 13.47 -5.73
C ARG A 244 -4.66 14.89 -6.03
N LEU A 245 -5.41 15.48 -5.11
CA LEU A 245 -5.73 16.91 -5.09
C LEU A 245 -4.60 17.65 -4.35
N ASP A 246 -3.98 18.64 -4.99
CA ASP A 246 -2.85 19.40 -4.42
C ASP A 246 -3.22 20.13 -3.11
N ALA A 247 -4.46 20.59 -3.01
CA ALA A 247 -5.02 21.17 -1.79
C ALA A 247 -5.02 20.20 -0.59
N LEU A 248 -5.20 18.89 -0.84
CA LEU A 248 -5.11 17.87 0.21
C LEU A 248 -3.66 17.47 0.50
N SER A 249 -2.75 17.59 -0.46
CA SER A 249 -1.31 17.34 -0.24
C SER A 249 -0.73 18.27 0.83
N LYS A 250 -1.10 19.57 0.80
CA LYS A 250 -0.70 20.54 1.84
C LYS A 250 -1.27 20.26 3.23
N ARG A 251 -2.43 19.60 3.32
CA ARG A 251 -3.10 19.27 4.59
C ARG A 251 -2.66 17.92 5.16
N PHE A 252 -2.20 17.01 4.31
CA PHE A 252 -1.73 15.67 4.66
C PHE A 252 -0.35 15.41 4.03
N PRO A 253 0.73 16.03 4.56
CA PRO A 253 2.06 15.99 3.95
C PRO A 253 2.69 14.58 3.94
N VAL A 254 2.21 13.66 4.78
CA VAL A 254 2.66 12.25 4.82
C VAL A 254 1.65 11.31 4.15
N GLY A 255 0.82 11.84 3.26
CA GLY A 255 -0.19 11.06 2.53
C GLY A 255 -1.42 10.70 3.36
N ARG A 256 -2.28 9.84 2.78
CA ARG A 256 -3.64 9.57 3.26
C ARG A 256 -3.98 8.10 3.51
N LYS A 257 -3.03 7.17 3.35
CA LYS A 257 -3.25 5.72 3.61
C LYS A 257 -3.78 5.43 5.02
N ARG A 258 -3.43 6.26 6.01
CA ARG A 258 -3.99 6.25 7.38
C ARG A 258 -5.53 6.36 7.47
N LEU A 259 -6.20 6.88 6.44
CA LEU A 259 -7.67 6.96 6.41
C LEU A 259 -8.34 5.62 6.06
N GLU A 260 -7.62 4.68 5.45
CA GLU A 260 -8.18 3.39 5.02
C GLU A 260 -8.74 2.55 6.19
N PRO A 261 -7.97 2.26 7.27
CA PRO A 261 -8.51 1.56 8.43
C PRO A 261 -9.58 2.35 9.19
N LEU A 262 -9.63 3.68 9.08
CA LEU A 262 -10.74 4.47 9.66
C LEU A 262 -12.08 4.17 8.96
N GLY A 263 -12.07 3.92 7.65
CA GLY A 263 -13.26 3.47 6.92
C GLY A 263 -13.77 2.11 7.42
N ILE A 264 -12.84 1.17 7.66
CA ILE A 264 -13.13 -0.17 8.22
C ILE A 264 -13.61 -0.05 9.68
N LEU A 265 -13.06 0.89 10.45
CA LEU A 265 -13.45 1.15 11.84
C LEU A 265 -14.89 1.67 11.93
N VAL A 266 -15.26 2.68 11.13
CA VAL A 266 -16.64 3.21 11.09
C VAL A 266 -17.62 2.11 10.66
N PHE A 267 -17.26 1.31 9.65
CA PHE A 267 -18.06 0.19 9.18
C PHE A 267 -18.30 -0.86 10.28
N SER A 268 -17.23 -1.36 10.91
CA SER A 268 -17.32 -2.38 11.95
C SER A 268 -18.17 -1.94 13.16
N ILE A 269 -18.11 -0.67 13.56
CA ILE A 269 -18.98 -0.10 14.59
C ILE A 269 -20.46 -0.12 14.17
N ILE A 270 -20.78 0.25 12.92
CA ILE A 270 -22.16 0.19 12.39
C ILE A 270 -22.66 -1.26 12.43
N MET A 271 -21.86 -2.23 11.98
CA MET A 271 -22.24 -3.65 11.98
C MET A 271 -22.51 -4.18 13.39
N VAL A 272 -21.66 -3.86 14.38
CA VAL A 272 -21.92 -4.23 15.79
C VAL A 272 -23.25 -3.66 16.28
N ILE A 273 -23.56 -2.40 15.95
CA ILE A 273 -24.83 -1.77 16.34
C ILE A 273 -26.03 -2.46 15.67
N SER A 274 -25.94 -2.81 14.38
CA SER A 274 -27.00 -3.52 13.65
C SER A 274 -27.28 -4.89 14.27
N PHE A 275 -26.24 -5.70 14.52
CA PHE A 275 -26.43 -7.03 15.11
C PHE A 275 -26.84 -6.98 16.60
N LEU A 276 -26.53 -5.90 17.33
CA LEU A 276 -27.11 -5.67 18.67
C LEU A 276 -28.63 -5.41 18.60
N GLN A 277 -29.14 -4.76 17.54
CA GLN A 277 -30.58 -4.58 17.33
C GLN A 277 -31.25 -5.91 16.97
N ILE A 278 -30.67 -6.70 16.07
CA ILE A 278 -31.18 -8.04 15.70
C ILE A 278 -31.17 -8.98 16.91
N LEU A 279 -30.11 -8.95 17.74
CA LEU A 279 -30.05 -9.70 18.99
C LEU A 279 -31.17 -9.29 19.96
N LYS A 280 -31.42 -7.99 20.11
CA LYS A 280 -32.50 -7.47 20.95
C LYS A 280 -33.87 -7.95 20.45
N GLU A 281 -34.16 -7.81 19.16
CA GLU A 281 -35.43 -8.26 18.57
C GLU A 281 -35.62 -9.78 18.73
N SER A 282 -34.54 -10.55 18.56
CA SER A 282 -34.54 -12.00 18.75
C SER A 282 -34.88 -12.38 20.20
N VAL A 283 -34.30 -11.70 21.18
CA VAL A 283 -34.62 -11.91 22.61
C VAL A 283 -36.05 -11.45 22.94
N GLU A 284 -36.52 -10.33 22.37
CA GLU A 284 -37.91 -9.88 22.51
C GLU A 284 -38.92 -10.88 21.92
N LYS A 285 -38.59 -11.56 20.81
CA LYS A 285 -39.38 -12.67 20.25
C LYS A 285 -39.36 -13.94 21.12
N LEU A 286 -38.32 -14.18 21.92
CA LEU A 286 -38.29 -15.29 22.90
C LEU A 286 -39.17 -15.03 24.14
N MET A 287 -39.22 -13.78 24.62
CA MET A 287 -39.90 -13.42 25.88
C MET A 287 -41.38 -13.82 26.01
N PRO A 288 -42.27 -13.73 24.98
CA PRO A 288 -43.67 -14.10 25.15
C PRO A 288 -43.92 -15.61 25.39
N LEU A 289 -42.90 -16.49 25.25
CA LEU A 289 -42.98 -17.95 25.46
C LEU A 289 -44.05 -18.69 24.63
N LYS A 290 -44.69 -17.99 23.69
CA LYS A 290 -45.66 -18.48 22.72
C LYS A 290 -45.50 -17.68 21.43
N GLY A 291 -45.33 -18.38 20.32
CA GLY A 291 -45.37 -17.84 18.97
C GLY A 291 -45.85 -18.90 18.01
N GLU A 292 -46.35 -18.49 16.84
CA GLU A 292 -46.54 -19.40 15.71
C GLU A 292 -45.23 -19.47 14.90
N PRO A 293 -44.88 -20.62 14.31
CA PRO A 293 -43.69 -20.73 13.46
C PRO A 293 -43.83 -19.78 12.25
N GLU A 294 -42.84 -18.91 12.04
CA GLU A 294 -42.90 -17.89 10.98
C GLU A 294 -42.89 -18.55 9.60
N ASN A 295 -43.98 -18.38 8.85
CA ASN A 295 -44.11 -18.95 7.52
C ASN A 295 -43.44 -18.04 6.49
N LEU A 296 -42.18 -18.34 6.17
CA LEU A 296 -41.42 -17.67 5.12
C LEU A 296 -42.11 -17.83 3.77
N GLY A 297 -42.75 -16.77 3.28
CA GLY A 297 -43.34 -16.76 1.95
C GLY A 297 -42.29 -17.03 0.86
N ASN A 298 -42.68 -17.74 -0.21
CA ASN A 298 -41.78 -18.19 -1.29
C ASN A 298 -40.91 -17.04 -1.88
N VAL A 299 -41.41 -15.81 -1.88
CA VAL A 299 -40.69 -14.61 -2.34
C VAL A 299 -39.53 -14.24 -1.40
N ALA A 300 -39.72 -14.33 -0.08
CA ALA A 300 -38.68 -14.10 0.91
C ALA A 300 -37.59 -15.19 0.83
N ILE A 301 -37.99 -16.46 0.68
CA ILE A 301 -37.05 -17.57 0.44
C ILE A 301 -36.20 -17.32 -0.82
N ALA A 302 -36.84 -16.95 -1.94
CA ALA A 302 -36.14 -16.64 -3.18
C ALA A 302 -35.17 -15.45 -3.04
N ALA A 303 -35.56 -14.40 -2.30
CA ALA A 303 -34.69 -13.25 -2.03
C ALA A 303 -33.47 -13.61 -1.17
N LEU A 304 -33.65 -14.41 -0.10
CA LEU A 304 -32.57 -14.89 0.77
C LEU A 304 -31.59 -15.81 0.02
N VAL A 305 -32.10 -16.71 -0.82
CA VAL A 305 -31.25 -17.57 -1.66
C VAL A 305 -30.47 -16.74 -2.68
N ALA A 306 -31.08 -15.70 -3.26
CA ALA A 306 -30.38 -14.80 -4.18
C ALA A 306 -29.24 -14.01 -3.49
N THR A 307 -29.44 -13.50 -2.28
CA THR A 307 -28.35 -12.85 -1.51
C THR A 307 -27.22 -13.83 -1.18
N VAL A 308 -27.54 -15.07 -0.77
CA VAL A 308 -26.53 -16.12 -0.50
C VAL A 308 -25.69 -16.42 -1.74
N VAL A 309 -26.30 -16.59 -2.92
CA VAL A 309 -25.57 -16.85 -4.17
C VAL A 309 -24.70 -15.64 -4.55
N VAL A 310 -25.26 -14.43 -4.57
CA VAL A 310 -24.53 -13.23 -4.99
C VAL A 310 -23.37 -12.92 -4.04
N LYS A 311 -23.62 -12.75 -2.74
CA LYS A 311 -22.53 -12.46 -1.77
C LYS A 311 -21.55 -13.64 -1.63
N GLY A 312 -21.99 -14.88 -1.82
CA GLY A 312 -21.13 -16.05 -1.90
C GLY A 312 -20.14 -16.00 -3.07
N THR A 313 -20.59 -15.67 -4.29
CA THR A 313 -19.67 -15.53 -5.44
C THR A 313 -18.66 -14.40 -5.26
N ILE A 314 -19.08 -13.28 -4.66
CA ILE A 314 -18.19 -12.14 -4.36
C ILE A 314 -17.16 -12.54 -3.30
N TRP A 315 -17.57 -13.24 -2.23
CA TRP A 315 -16.67 -13.73 -1.19
C TRP A 315 -15.55 -14.61 -1.75
N PHE A 316 -15.90 -15.61 -2.58
CA PHE A 316 -14.89 -16.45 -3.25
C PHE A 316 -13.98 -15.65 -4.20
N GLY A 317 -14.51 -14.63 -4.89
CA GLY A 317 -13.72 -13.73 -5.75
C GLY A 317 -12.77 -12.80 -4.99
N CYS A 318 -13.11 -12.42 -3.76
CA CYS A 318 -12.30 -11.55 -2.90
C CYS A 318 -11.23 -12.31 -2.11
N MET A 319 -11.46 -13.59 -1.78
CA MET A 319 -10.53 -14.44 -1.01
C MET A 319 -9.05 -14.44 -1.46
N PRO A 320 -8.68 -14.38 -2.76
CA PRO A 320 -7.27 -14.30 -3.18
C PRO A 320 -6.64 -12.90 -3.05
N ILE A 321 -7.41 -11.85 -2.71
CA ILE A 321 -6.94 -10.46 -2.65
C ILE A 321 -6.66 -10.09 -1.19
N LYS A 322 -5.38 -9.88 -0.86
CA LYS A 322 -4.93 -9.69 0.53
C LYS A 322 -4.97 -8.24 1.05
N THR A 323 -5.55 -7.27 0.34
CA THR A 323 -5.67 -5.90 0.86
C THR A 323 -6.70 -5.83 1.99
N THR A 324 -6.43 -5.08 3.06
CA THR A 324 -7.30 -5.00 4.25
C THR A 324 -8.74 -4.60 3.92
N GLN A 325 -8.92 -3.61 3.05
CA GLN A 325 -10.24 -3.18 2.58
C GLN A 325 -11.04 -4.31 1.92
N VAL A 326 -10.39 -5.16 1.11
CA VAL A 326 -11.05 -6.28 0.43
C VAL A 326 -11.23 -7.47 1.38
N GLN A 327 -10.36 -7.63 2.39
CA GLN A 327 -10.57 -8.60 3.45
C GLN A 327 -11.78 -8.25 4.32
N ALA A 328 -11.95 -6.98 4.72
CA ALA A 328 -13.15 -6.51 5.44
C ALA A 328 -14.43 -6.72 4.61
N LEU A 329 -14.37 -6.43 3.30
CA LEU A 329 -15.45 -6.67 2.35
C LEU A 329 -15.78 -8.16 2.16
N ALA A 330 -14.77 -9.03 2.23
CA ALA A 330 -14.93 -10.48 2.19
C ALA A 330 -15.51 -11.02 3.51
N GLN A 331 -15.12 -10.44 4.66
CA GLN A 331 -15.67 -10.74 5.98
C GLN A 331 -17.16 -10.38 6.07
N ASP A 332 -17.55 -9.22 5.51
CA ASP A 332 -18.95 -8.82 5.30
C ASP A 332 -19.72 -9.87 4.49
N CYS A 333 -19.31 -10.12 3.24
CA CYS A 333 -19.99 -11.07 2.37
C CYS A 333 -20.10 -12.49 2.98
N LYS A 334 -19.09 -12.93 3.74
CA LYS A 334 -19.11 -14.19 4.50
C LYS A 334 -20.15 -14.15 5.63
N THR A 335 -20.20 -13.04 6.38
CA THR A 335 -21.16 -12.79 7.46
C THR A 335 -22.58 -12.87 6.94
N ASP A 336 -22.86 -12.23 5.80
CA ASP A 336 -24.19 -12.26 5.18
C ASP A 336 -24.57 -13.62 4.62
N VAL A 337 -23.63 -14.33 4.00
CA VAL A 337 -23.89 -15.71 3.54
C VAL A 337 -24.28 -16.59 4.72
N ASN A 338 -23.55 -16.49 5.84
CA ASN A 338 -23.86 -17.23 7.05
C ASN A 338 -25.21 -16.81 7.65
N PHE A 339 -25.49 -15.50 7.74
CA PHE A 339 -26.74 -14.94 8.24
C PHE A 339 -27.94 -15.38 7.40
N ASN A 340 -27.97 -15.06 6.10
CA ASN A 340 -29.07 -15.40 5.22
C ASN A 340 -29.28 -16.93 5.08
N THR A 341 -28.21 -17.74 5.17
CA THR A 341 -28.34 -19.21 5.14
C THR A 341 -28.97 -19.76 6.42
N LEU A 342 -28.55 -19.27 7.59
CA LEU A 342 -29.08 -19.75 8.88
C LEU A 342 -30.49 -19.20 9.15
N SER A 343 -30.77 -17.95 8.81
CA SER A 343 -32.11 -17.35 8.83
C SER A 343 -33.08 -17.95 7.79
N LEU A 344 -32.60 -18.81 6.87
CA LEU A 344 -33.44 -19.67 6.04
C LEU A 344 -33.61 -21.07 6.67
N LEU A 345 -32.54 -21.64 7.21
CA LEU A 345 -32.55 -22.99 7.79
C LEU A 345 -33.35 -23.09 9.09
N PHE A 346 -33.20 -22.14 10.02
CA PHE A 346 -33.86 -22.24 11.33
C PHE A 346 -35.40 -22.12 11.24
N PRO A 347 -36.00 -21.18 10.47
CA PRO A 347 -37.46 -21.19 10.25
C PRO A 347 -37.95 -22.45 9.53
N LEU A 348 -37.21 -22.94 8.52
CA LEU A 348 -37.61 -24.13 7.77
C LEU A 348 -37.65 -25.38 8.67
N ILE A 349 -36.61 -25.59 9.49
CA ILE A 349 -36.56 -26.68 10.47
C ILE A 349 -37.60 -26.46 11.57
N GLY A 350 -37.78 -25.23 12.05
CA GLY A 350 -38.78 -24.87 13.06
C GLY A 350 -40.21 -25.14 12.59
N TYR A 351 -40.51 -24.89 11.32
CA TYR A 351 -41.80 -25.21 10.70
C TYR A 351 -42.04 -26.72 10.62
N TYR A 352 -41.09 -27.50 10.08
CA TYR A 352 -41.24 -28.96 9.96
C TYR A 352 -41.22 -29.69 11.31
N ALA A 353 -40.48 -29.20 12.30
CA ALA A 353 -40.41 -29.76 13.65
C ALA A 353 -41.48 -29.19 14.61
N ASN A 354 -42.24 -28.17 14.18
CA ASN A 354 -43.20 -27.42 14.99
C ASN A 354 -42.58 -26.78 16.25
N VAL A 355 -41.38 -26.20 16.11
CA VAL A 355 -40.58 -25.58 17.17
C VAL A 355 -40.41 -24.08 16.89
N TRP A 356 -41.32 -23.27 17.43
CA TRP A 356 -41.37 -21.82 17.20
C TRP A 356 -40.14 -21.04 17.69
N TRP A 357 -39.49 -21.49 18.77
CA TRP A 357 -38.36 -20.77 19.39
C TRP A 357 -37.01 -21.00 18.69
N LEU A 358 -36.94 -21.96 17.76
CA LEU A 358 -35.69 -22.37 17.12
C LEU A 358 -35.09 -21.24 16.27
N ASP A 359 -35.93 -20.52 15.53
CA ASP A 359 -35.54 -19.39 14.70
C ASP A 359 -34.95 -18.22 15.51
N PRO A 360 -35.69 -17.58 16.43
CA PRO A 360 -35.14 -16.45 17.17
C PRO A 360 -34.00 -16.85 18.13
N LEU A 361 -33.90 -18.12 18.56
CA LEU A 361 -32.69 -18.59 19.25
C LEU A 361 -31.48 -18.67 18.30
N GLY A 362 -31.68 -19.18 17.09
CA GLY A 362 -30.67 -19.24 16.05
C GLY A 362 -30.16 -17.86 15.66
N ALA A 363 -31.07 -16.90 15.45
CA ALA A 363 -30.76 -15.50 15.18
C ALA A 363 -29.99 -14.83 16.35
N ALA A 364 -30.35 -15.12 17.61
CA ALA A 364 -29.64 -14.60 18.77
C ALA A 364 -28.19 -15.15 18.89
N ILE A 365 -28.01 -16.47 18.76
CA ILE A 365 -26.68 -17.11 18.81
C ILE A 365 -25.79 -16.58 17.67
N LEU A 366 -26.35 -16.44 16.47
CA LEU A 366 -25.63 -15.95 15.30
C LEU A 366 -25.26 -14.47 15.43
N SER A 367 -26.15 -13.63 15.95
CA SER A 367 -25.86 -12.22 16.21
C SER A 367 -24.71 -12.07 17.21
N LEU A 368 -24.65 -12.89 18.26
CA LEU A 368 -23.52 -12.90 19.21
C LEU A 368 -22.19 -13.28 18.53
N TYR A 369 -22.18 -14.29 17.65
CA TYR A 369 -20.99 -14.66 16.88
C TYR A 369 -20.52 -13.50 15.99
N ILE A 370 -21.45 -12.83 15.30
CA ILE A 370 -21.14 -11.74 14.36
C ILE A 370 -20.67 -10.48 15.11
N ILE A 371 -21.29 -10.15 16.25
CA ILE A 371 -20.83 -9.07 17.14
C ILE A 371 -19.39 -9.33 17.60
N TYR A 372 -19.05 -10.56 17.98
CA TYR A 372 -17.68 -10.91 18.39
C TYR A 372 -16.67 -10.76 17.24
N ASP A 373 -17.01 -11.25 16.04
CA ASP A 373 -16.18 -11.17 14.83
C ASP A 373 -15.86 -9.70 14.48
N TRP A 374 -16.89 -8.83 14.42
CA TRP A 374 -16.72 -7.40 14.13
C TRP A 374 -16.10 -6.59 15.27
N ALA A 375 -16.36 -6.93 16.54
CA ALA A 375 -15.69 -6.32 17.68
C ALA A 375 -14.19 -6.65 17.70
N SER A 376 -13.81 -7.87 17.31
CA SER A 376 -12.40 -8.24 17.11
C SER A 376 -11.76 -7.42 15.98
N THR A 377 -12.43 -7.30 14.82
CA THR A 377 -11.96 -6.45 13.71
C THR A 377 -11.84 -4.97 14.12
N THR A 378 -12.77 -4.46 14.93
CA THR A 378 -12.73 -3.11 15.52
C THR A 378 -11.46 -2.93 16.35
N PHE A 379 -11.22 -3.84 17.30
CA PHE A 379 -10.06 -3.77 18.20
C PHE A 379 -8.73 -3.90 17.45
N GLU A 380 -8.64 -4.78 16.45
CA GLU A 380 -7.46 -4.92 15.61
C GLU A 380 -7.15 -3.63 14.82
N ASN A 381 -8.16 -3.01 14.19
CA ASN A 381 -7.96 -1.76 13.46
C ASN A 381 -7.56 -0.59 14.37
N VAL A 382 -8.13 -0.51 15.59
CA VAL A 382 -7.70 0.46 16.61
C VAL A 382 -6.24 0.20 17.01
N THR A 383 -5.87 -1.05 17.30
CA THR A 383 -4.51 -1.40 17.74
C THR A 383 -3.47 -1.05 16.66
N ARG A 384 -3.75 -1.36 15.39
CA ARG A 384 -2.89 -0.95 14.25
C ARG A 384 -2.80 0.56 14.08
N LEU A 385 -3.91 1.30 14.26
CA LEU A 385 -3.92 2.77 14.26
C LEU A 385 -3.14 3.39 15.44
N SER A 386 -3.04 2.67 16.56
CA SER A 386 -2.33 3.07 17.77
C SER A 386 -0.84 2.73 17.79
N GLY A 387 -0.26 2.25 16.69
CA GLY A 387 1.19 1.94 16.63
C GLY A 387 1.56 0.51 17.03
N GLN A 388 0.71 -0.48 16.74
CA GLN A 388 1.05 -1.89 16.92
C GLN A 388 2.40 -2.23 16.28
N ALA A 389 3.28 -2.94 16.99
CA ALA A 389 4.54 -3.43 16.42
C ALA A 389 4.29 -4.27 15.16
N ALA A 390 5.17 -4.14 14.18
CA ALA A 390 5.16 -4.93 12.96
C ALA A 390 5.31 -6.44 13.27
N ASP A 391 4.82 -7.28 12.37
CA ASP A 391 4.85 -8.71 12.58
C ASP A 391 6.28 -9.29 12.52
N ASP A 392 6.41 -10.47 13.14
CA ASP A 392 7.65 -11.22 13.27
C ASP A 392 8.36 -11.53 11.94
N ALA A 393 7.66 -11.62 10.81
CA ALA A 393 8.26 -11.85 9.50
C ALA A 393 8.77 -10.54 8.90
N THR A 394 7.96 -9.48 8.92
CA THR A 394 8.39 -8.14 8.49
C THR A 394 9.61 -7.65 9.28
N MET A 395 9.61 -7.81 10.61
CA MET A 395 10.78 -7.45 11.43
C MET A 395 12.05 -8.20 11.01
N LYS A 396 11.95 -9.50 10.67
CA LYS A 396 13.09 -10.30 10.17
C LYS A 396 13.52 -9.89 8.75
N LYS A 397 12.61 -9.37 7.93
CA LYS A 397 12.89 -8.80 6.60
C LYS A 397 13.65 -7.47 6.73
N LEU A 398 13.24 -6.60 7.66
CA LEU A 398 13.92 -5.34 7.98
C LEU A 398 15.32 -5.54 8.57
N ILE A 399 15.48 -6.48 9.50
CA ILE A 399 16.81 -6.85 10.03
C ILE A 399 17.72 -7.41 8.92
N ALA A 400 17.18 -8.16 7.95
CA ALA A 400 17.96 -8.64 6.81
C ALA A 400 18.37 -7.51 5.85
N LEU A 401 17.54 -6.46 5.69
CA LEU A 401 17.92 -5.25 4.97
C LEU A 401 19.07 -4.52 5.69
N ALA A 402 18.94 -4.27 6.99
CA ALA A 402 20.01 -3.68 7.81
C ALA A 402 21.33 -4.47 7.68
N TYR A 403 21.26 -5.80 7.72
CA TYR A 403 22.44 -6.67 7.57
C TYR A 403 23.20 -6.45 6.26
N ARG A 404 22.57 -6.06 5.15
CA ARG A 404 23.30 -5.76 3.90
C ARG A 404 24.22 -4.55 4.02
N PHE A 405 23.94 -3.63 4.95
CA PHE A 405 24.75 -2.44 5.21
C PHE A 405 25.83 -2.67 6.29
N SER A 406 26.00 -3.90 6.82
CA SER A 406 26.93 -4.17 7.94
C SER A 406 28.40 -3.84 7.66
N ASP A 407 28.84 -3.84 6.39
CA ASP A 407 30.22 -3.51 6.01
C ASP A 407 30.47 -1.99 5.92
N VAL A 408 29.41 -1.17 5.98
CA VAL A 408 29.48 0.30 5.83
C VAL A 408 29.10 1.05 7.10
N VAL A 409 28.65 0.36 8.14
CA VAL A 409 28.27 0.90 9.46
C VAL A 409 28.99 0.12 10.57
N GLU A 410 29.12 0.69 11.77
CA GLU A 410 29.67 -0.05 12.92
C GLU A 410 28.66 -1.03 13.51
N GLY A 411 27.37 -0.74 13.37
CA GLY A 411 26.27 -1.61 13.78
C GLY A 411 24.92 -0.91 13.73
N PHE A 412 23.91 -1.59 14.24
CA PHE A 412 22.57 -1.05 14.44
C PHE A 412 22.25 -1.10 15.93
N LYS A 413 21.88 0.05 16.50
CA LYS A 413 21.53 0.20 17.91
C LYS A 413 20.10 -0.26 18.16
N ASN A 414 19.19 0.06 17.24
CA ASN A 414 17.79 -0.31 17.31
C ASN A 414 17.17 -0.37 15.90
N VAL A 415 16.12 -1.18 15.75
CA VAL A 415 15.25 -1.25 14.57
C VAL A 415 13.81 -1.33 15.07
N THR A 416 13.11 -0.20 15.09
CA THR A 416 11.69 -0.15 15.46
C THR A 416 10.85 -0.22 14.20
N ALA A 417 9.77 -1.02 14.20
CA ALA A 417 8.81 -1.03 13.12
C ALA A 417 7.39 -1.17 13.68
N TYR A 418 6.50 -0.25 13.30
CA TYR A 418 5.14 -0.16 13.85
C TYR A 418 4.12 0.25 12.78
N HIS A 419 2.88 -0.17 12.96
CA HIS A 419 1.78 0.17 12.07
C HIS A 419 1.42 1.65 12.16
N ALA A 420 1.21 2.24 10.99
CA ALA A 420 0.94 3.65 10.80
C ALA A 420 -0.33 3.81 9.95
N GLY A 421 -1.40 3.15 10.36
CA GLY A 421 -2.55 2.84 9.50
C GLY A 421 -2.47 1.39 9.03
N ASP A 422 -2.60 1.14 7.73
CA ASP A 422 -2.37 -0.20 7.17
C ASP A 422 -0.88 -0.50 6.91
N GLY A 423 -0.14 0.50 6.38
CA GLY A 423 1.30 0.41 6.15
C GLY A 423 2.13 0.54 7.42
N ILE A 424 3.41 0.17 7.33
CA ILE A 424 4.36 0.15 8.44
C ILE A 424 5.31 1.36 8.33
N TRP A 425 5.60 2.00 9.45
CA TRP A 425 6.71 2.95 9.60
C TRP A 425 7.90 2.25 10.26
N VAL A 426 9.09 2.57 9.80
CA VAL A 426 10.34 1.95 10.25
C VAL A 426 11.33 3.02 10.70
N GLU A 427 12.00 2.78 11.81
CA GLU A 427 13.03 3.64 12.38
C GLU A 427 14.31 2.81 12.59
N TYR A 428 15.40 3.20 11.93
CA TYR A 428 16.73 2.61 12.13
C TYR A 428 17.62 3.59 12.90
N ASP A 429 18.18 3.13 14.02
CA ASP A 429 19.26 3.82 14.72
C ASP A 429 20.60 3.19 14.33
N VAL A 430 21.34 3.85 13.45
CA VAL A 430 22.59 3.36 12.84
C VAL A 430 23.80 3.89 13.62
N LEU A 431 24.77 3.02 13.93
CA LEU A 431 26.03 3.40 14.58
C LEU A 431 27.14 3.62 13.55
N MET A 432 27.83 4.76 13.63
CA MET A 432 28.92 5.15 12.74
C MET A 432 30.09 5.81 13.48
N ASP A 433 31.31 5.64 12.96
CA ASP A 433 32.53 6.28 13.48
C ASP A 433 32.34 7.81 13.56
N PRO A 434 32.64 8.47 14.70
CA PRO A 434 32.53 9.93 14.87
C PRO A 434 33.33 10.77 13.86
N GLN A 435 34.34 10.21 13.19
CA GLN A 435 35.15 10.83 12.15
C GLN A 435 34.55 10.63 10.74
N THR A 436 33.44 9.91 10.61
CA THR A 436 32.70 9.77 9.35
C THR A 436 32.25 11.14 8.87
N LYS A 437 32.62 11.48 7.63
CA LYS A 437 32.24 12.76 7.02
C LYS A 437 30.75 12.77 6.72
N LEU A 438 30.09 13.90 6.99
CA LEU A 438 28.64 14.08 6.88
C LEU A 438 28.02 13.57 5.56
N TYR A 439 28.67 13.81 4.42
CA TYR A 439 28.18 13.30 3.13
C TYR A 439 28.13 11.77 3.11
N ARG A 440 29.13 11.07 3.66
CA ARG A 440 29.19 9.61 3.64
C ARG A 440 28.15 8.99 4.57
N SER A 441 27.93 9.60 5.73
CA SER A 441 26.88 9.17 6.66
C SER A 441 25.50 9.42 6.05
N HIS A 442 25.29 10.57 5.38
CA HIS A 442 24.07 10.87 4.62
C HIS A 442 23.83 9.87 3.48
N ASP A 443 24.83 9.64 2.62
CA ASP A 443 24.74 8.70 1.49
C ASP A 443 24.29 7.31 1.96
N ILE A 444 24.85 6.82 3.07
CA ILE A 444 24.49 5.52 3.66
C ILE A 444 23.07 5.51 4.23
N ALA A 445 22.71 6.53 5.03
CA ALA A 445 21.40 6.60 5.68
C ALA A 445 20.26 6.78 4.66
N GLU A 446 20.43 7.66 3.68
CA GLU A 446 19.46 7.91 2.63
C GLU A 446 19.33 6.69 1.71
N THR A 447 20.44 6.00 1.38
CA THR A 447 20.38 4.72 0.63
C THR A 447 19.62 3.63 1.40
N LEU A 448 19.84 3.51 2.72
CA LEU A 448 19.08 2.58 3.56
C LEU A 448 17.59 2.95 3.62
N GLN A 449 17.27 4.25 3.74
CA GLN A 449 15.90 4.77 3.76
C GLN A 449 15.14 4.41 2.47
N TYR A 450 15.70 4.75 1.32
CA TYR A 450 15.10 4.44 0.01
C TYR A 450 14.99 2.92 -0.24
N CYS A 451 15.98 2.12 0.19
CA CYS A 451 15.88 0.66 0.09
C CYS A 451 14.79 0.08 1.02
N CYS A 452 14.56 0.70 2.18
CA CYS A 452 13.50 0.30 3.11
C CYS A 452 12.12 0.67 2.57
N GLU A 453 11.93 1.90 2.07
CA GLU A 453 10.69 2.36 1.44
C GLU A 453 10.41 1.69 0.09
N GLY A 454 11.40 1.03 -0.50
CA GLY A 454 11.22 0.11 -1.63
C GLY A 454 10.44 -1.16 -1.26
N LEU A 455 10.43 -1.59 0.01
CA LEU A 455 9.67 -2.75 0.48
C LEU A 455 8.17 -2.47 0.41
N GLY A 456 7.36 -3.45 0.01
CA GLY A 456 5.93 -3.24 -0.26
C GLY A 456 5.09 -2.98 0.98
N GLU A 457 5.62 -3.34 2.15
CA GLU A 457 4.99 -3.22 3.46
C GLU A 457 5.30 -1.88 4.16
N VAL A 458 6.38 -1.21 3.74
CA VAL A 458 6.90 0.02 4.37
C VAL A 458 6.31 1.24 3.67
N ASP A 459 5.59 2.06 4.43
CA ASP A 459 5.02 3.33 3.97
C ASP A 459 5.99 4.49 4.13
N ARG A 460 6.89 4.42 5.12
CA ARG A 460 7.93 5.40 5.38
C ARG A 460 9.04 4.82 6.24
N CYS A 461 10.27 5.25 6.00
CA CYS A 461 11.44 4.95 6.80
C CYS A 461 12.04 6.25 7.36
N PHE A 462 12.61 6.17 8.56
CA PHE A 462 13.47 7.19 9.15
C PHE A 462 14.79 6.52 9.53
N VAL A 463 15.91 7.17 9.22
CA VAL A 463 17.24 6.66 9.56
C VAL A 463 17.97 7.71 10.39
N SER A 464 18.16 7.42 11.67
CA SER A 464 18.96 8.19 12.60
C SER A 464 20.39 7.69 12.58
N ILE A 465 21.35 8.61 12.71
CA ILE A 465 22.78 8.28 12.79
C ILE A 465 23.32 8.69 14.16
N ASP A 466 23.69 7.69 14.95
CA ASP A 466 24.35 7.84 16.23
C ASP A 466 25.84 7.54 16.12
N TYR A 467 26.67 8.28 16.85
CA TYR A 467 28.10 7.98 16.99
C TYR A 467 28.44 7.25 18.30
N SER A 468 27.42 6.93 19.11
CA SER A 468 27.57 6.28 20.42
C SER A 468 26.42 5.32 20.69
N SER A 469 26.76 4.08 21.08
CA SER A 469 25.79 3.06 21.49
C SER A 469 25.00 3.48 22.74
N THR A 470 25.60 4.27 23.63
CA THR A 470 24.97 4.85 24.81
C THR A 470 24.90 6.37 24.69
N GLY A 471 23.69 6.91 24.56
CA GLY A 471 23.40 8.35 24.61
C GLY A 471 22.51 8.72 25.80
N PRO A 472 22.04 9.98 25.91
CA PRO A 472 20.90 10.28 26.78
C PRO A 472 19.73 9.36 26.42
N SER A 473 18.97 8.90 27.43
CA SER A 473 17.80 8.03 27.24
C SER A 473 16.85 8.69 26.24
N GLY A 474 16.67 8.04 25.08
CA GLY A 474 16.17 8.70 23.88
C GLY A 474 14.70 9.13 23.98
N HIS A 475 14.30 9.98 23.03
CA HIS A 475 12.92 10.46 22.88
C HIS A 475 11.87 9.33 22.84
N ALA A 476 12.23 8.13 22.38
CA ALA A 476 11.37 6.94 22.40
C ALA A 476 10.96 6.51 23.83
N THR A 477 11.90 6.46 24.78
CA THR A 477 11.61 5.95 26.15
C THR A 477 10.65 6.82 26.96
N ASP A 478 10.56 8.12 26.66
CA ASP A 478 9.61 9.04 27.30
C ASP A 478 8.25 9.07 26.57
N ALA A 479 8.20 8.72 25.28
CA ALA A 479 6.98 8.68 24.49
C ALA A 479 6.17 7.38 24.68
N GLU A 480 6.85 6.24 24.90
CA GLU A 480 6.24 4.90 24.95
C GLU A 480 5.66 4.50 26.32
N ARG A 481 5.78 5.33 27.36
CA ARG A 481 5.54 4.95 28.77
C ARG A 481 4.35 5.64 29.46
N VAL A 482 3.46 6.30 28.73
CA VAL A 482 2.29 7.02 29.27
C VAL A 482 1.00 6.21 29.08
#